data_AF-A0A8H7U1S4-F1
#
_entry.id   AF-A0A8H7U1S4-F1
#
_cell.length_a   1.000
_cell.length_b   1.000
_cell.length_c   1.000
_cell.angle_alpha   90.00
_cell.angle_beta   90.00
_cell.angle_gamma   90.00
#
_symmetry.space_group_name_H-M   'P 1'
#
loop_
_entity.id
_entity.type
_entity.pdbx_description
1 polymer ?
#
loop_
_entity_poly.entity_id
_entity_poly.type
_entity_poly.pdbx_seq_one_letter_code
_entity_poly.pdbx_strand_id
1 'polypeptide(L)'
;MEQQAAQIRRERQSKRQAEKAKVQAESALTRTISLVRGTSLRGDEGPLVGNLIGEDHVNYVMMYNMLTGIRIAVSRCQAKIRRPLTDEDYTAANKYSFDIVGNELTPSAKYDFKFKDYAPWVFRELREDYFHLDPADYLLSLTAKYILSELGSPGKSGSFFYFSRDYRFIIKTIHHNEHKFLRRILKQYYEHVKDNPHTLLSRFYGLHRVKLPRGRKIHFVIMNNLFPPHRDIHETYDLKGSTVGREYPEEKAEKNPRATLKDLNWINRGKTLELGPEKRALLTEQLRRDSELLKRLQVMDYSLLVGIHNMQRGNRDNVRSNTLKVFSPNMPLIKRKPTQVKGPSSPDAIALRRIMRESDPKRLGSGTISLPDEDTAEERQHFLFYQDEGGLRATDELNENMDPIYYLGIIDILTPYNSLKKLEHFWKGLSADRHKISPVPPEEYGDRFFAFMKAIMRGGEGGGRFKAE
;
A
#
# COMPACT_ATOMS: atom_id res chain seq x y z
N MET A 1 -46.60 24.07 -0.50
CA MET A 1 -45.72 22.94 -0.87
C MET A 1 -45.00 23.15 -2.21
N GLU A 2 -45.62 23.72 -3.24
CA GLU A 2 -44.98 23.91 -4.56
C GLU A 2 -43.78 24.89 -4.56
N GLN A 3 -43.81 25.95 -3.77
CA GLN A 3 -42.71 26.91 -3.67
C GLN A 3 -41.42 26.29 -3.07
N GLN A 4 -41.58 25.38 -2.11
CA GLN A 4 -40.46 24.65 -1.49
C GLN A 4 -39.84 23.64 -2.47
N ALA A 5 -40.66 22.98 -3.28
CA ALA A 5 -40.18 22.05 -4.31
C ALA A 5 -39.43 22.78 -5.45
N ALA A 6 -39.87 23.99 -5.81
CA ALA A 6 -39.20 24.83 -6.80
C ALA A 6 -37.82 25.32 -6.30
N GLN A 7 -37.71 25.66 -5.01
CA GLN A 7 -36.45 26.08 -4.40
C GLN A 7 -35.42 24.94 -4.35
N ILE A 8 -35.85 23.72 -3.99
CA ILE A 8 -34.98 22.54 -3.99
C ILE A 8 -34.52 22.18 -5.42
N ARG A 9 -35.38 22.35 -6.44
CA ARG A 9 -34.97 22.15 -7.84
C ARG A 9 -33.92 23.17 -8.29
N ARG A 10 -34.07 24.44 -7.92
CA ARG A 10 -33.09 25.49 -8.24
C ARG A 10 -31.73 25.25 -7.57
N GLU A 11 -31.71 24.82 -6.31
CA GLU A 11 -30.46 24.47 -5.61
C GLU A 11 -29.76 23.23 -6.20
N ARG A 12 -30.53 22.23 -6.66
CA ARG A 12 -29.95 21.06 -7.32
C ARG A 12 -29.38 21.40 -8.70
N GLN A 13 -30.03 22.30 -9.44
CA GLN A 13 -29.51 22.80 -10.71
C GLN A 13 -28.26 23.66 -10.53
N SER A 14 -28.22 24.56 -9.53
CA SER A 14 -27.04 25.37 -9.26
C SER A 14 -25.84 24.52 -8.80
N LYS A 15 -26.07 23.49 -7.96
CA LYS A 15 -25.02 22.53 -7.60
C LYS A 15 -24.49 21.75 -8.79
N ARG A 16 -25.36 21.30 -9.70
CA ARG A 16 -24.95 20.61 -10.94
C ARG A 16 -24.18 21.52 -11.90
N GLN A 17 -24.55 22.80 -12.00
CA GLN A 17 -23.82 23.77 -12.80
C GLN A 17 -22.44 24.10 -12.18
N ALA A 18 -22.36 24.26 -10.87
CA ALA A 18 -21.09 24.46 -10.16
C ALA A 18 -20.15 23.25 -10.31
N GLU A 19 -20.68 22.03 -10.28
CA GLU A 19 -19.91 20.81 -10.46
C GLU A 19 -19.42 20.65 -11.92
N LYS A 20 -20.26 20.96 -12.92
CA LYS A 20 -19.84 21.01 -14.33
C LYS A 20 -18.78 22.10 -14.60
N ALA A 21 -18.92 23.28 -14.01
CA ALA A 21 -17.93 24.35 -14.11
C ALA A 21 -16.60 23.96 -13.47
N LYS A 22 -16.63 23.22 -12.35
CA LYS A 22 -15.43 22.70 -11.68
C LYS A 22 -14.70 21.64 -12.52
N VAL A 23 -15.43 20.71 -13.14
CA VAL A 23 -14.86 19.70 -14.04
C VAL A 23 -14.29 20.34 -15.32
N GLN A 24 -14.95 21.37 -15.86
CA GLN A 24 -14.40 22.13 -16.98
C GLN A 24 -13.13 22.91 -16.61
N ALA A 25 -13.08 23.52 -15.43
CA ALA A 25 -11.90 24.21 -14.90
C ALA A 25 -10.72 23.25 -14.67
N GLU A 26 -10.98 22.05 -14.13
CA GLU A 26 -9.96 20.99 -13.98
C GLU A 26 -9.45 20.48 -15.35
N SER A 27 -10.32 20.36 -16.36
CA SER A 27 -9.91 20.00 -17.73
C SER A 27 -9.12 21.11 -18.44
N ALA A 28 -9.44 22.37 -18.15
CA ALA A 28 -8.75 23.53 -18.69
C ALA A 28 -7.36 23.66 -18.07
N LEU A 29 -7.24 23.48 -16.75
CA LEU A 29 -5.95 23.48 -16.04
C LEU A 29 -5.03 22.36 -16.54
N THR A 30 -5.59 21.18 -16.82
CA THR A 30 -4.85 20.04 -17.40
C THR A 30 -4.35 20.35 -18.83
N ARG A 31 -5.14 21.08 -19.63
CA ARG A 31 -4.75 21.53 -20.98
C ARG A 31 -3.71 22.66 -20.96
N THR A 32 -3.78 23.57 -20.00
CA THR A 32 -2.76 24.63 -19.83
C THR A 32 -1.40 24.03 -19.43
N ILE A 33 -1.39 22.98 -18.59
CA ILE A 33 -0.16 22.25 -18.23
C ILE A 33 0.47 21.55 -19.44
N SER A 34 -0.33 21.04 -20.40
CA SER A 34 0.21 20.46 -21.64
C SER A 34 0.81 21.49 -22.61
N LEU A 35 0.32 22.74 -22.60
CA LEU A 35 0.84 23.81 -23.46
C LEU A 35 2.16 24.41 -22.93
N VAL A 36 2.35 24.42 -21.61
CA VAL A 36 3.59 24.93 -20.97
C VAL A 36 4.78 23.96 -21.13
N ARG A 37 4.54 22.68 -21.45
CA ARG A 37 5.60 21.68 -21.74
C ARG A 37 6.25 21.83 -23.12
N GLY A 38 5.82 22.79 -23.95
CA GLY A 38 6.31 22.97 -25.32
C GLY A 38 7.65 23.69 -25.48
N THR A 39 8.21 24.30 -24.43
CA THR A 39 9.43 25.12 -24.56
C THR A 39 10.39 24.93 -23.38
N SER A 40 11.13 23.82 -23.35
CA SER A 40 12.51 23.82 -22.83
C SER A 40 13.32 22.61 -23.33
N LEU A 41 14.32 22.95 -24.13
CA LEU A 41 15.64 22.37 -24.38
C LEU A 41 15.88 20.85 -24.20
N ARG A 42 16.33 20.25 -25.31
CA ARG A 42 16.88 18.91 -25.46
C ARG A 42 18.05 18.69 -24.51
N GLY A 43 17.95 17.65 -23.69
CA GLY A 43 19.00 17.02 -22.92
C GLY A 43 18.57 15.59 -22.64
N ASP A 44 19.45 14.64 -22.97
CA ASP A 44 19.23 13.20 -22.99
C ASP A 44 18.96 12.66 -21.56
N GLU A 45 17.69 12.49 -21.18
CA GLU A 45 17.30 11.75 -19.97
C GLU A 45 16.09 10.87 -20.26
N GLY A 46 16.26 9.57 -20.02
CA GLY A 46 15.19 8.58 -20.10
C GLY A 46 14.00 8.87 -19.19
N PRO A 47 12.87 8.16 -19.38
CA PRO A 47 11.60 8.51 -18.75
C PRO A 47 11.66 8.46 -17.21
N LEU A 48 11.56 9.64 -16.60
CA LEU A 48 11.40 9.88 -15.17
C LEU A 48 10.12 9.19 -14.64
N VAL A 49 10.23 8.30 -13.65
CA VAL A 49 9.05 7.73 -12.96
C VAL A 49 9.20 7.85 -11.45
N GLY A 50 8.14 8.37 -10.80
CA GLY A 50 8.10 8.82 -9.41
C GLY A 50 8.17 10.35 -9.34
N ASN A 51 7.06 11.00 -8.94
CA ASN A 51 7.04 12.44 -8.77
C ASN A 51 7.77 12.81 -7.48
N LEU A 52 8.72 13.74 -7.55
CA LEU A 52 9.30 14.34 -6.36
C LEU A 52 8.20 15.10 -5.61
N ILE A 53 8.01 14.78 -4.34
CA ILE A 53 7.17 15.55 -3.43
C ILE A 53 8.10 16.54 -2.71
N GLY A 54 8.30 17.73 -3.29
CA GLY A 54 8.93 18.85 -2.58
C GLY A 54 7.96 19.52 -1.59
N GLU A 55 8.42 20.47 -0.77
CA GLU A 55 7.54 21.22 0.15
C GLU A 55 6.45 22.03 -0.58
N ASP A 56 6.64 22.25 -1.87
CA ASP A 56 5.73 22.85 -2.85
C ASP A 56 4.67 21.88 -3.40
N HIS A 57 4.80 20.57 -3.15
CA HIS A 57 3.90 19.55 -3.65
C HIS A 57 2.69 19.33 -2.72
N VAL A 58 1.49 19.28 -3.29
CA VAL A 58 0.20 19.18 -2.56
C VAL A 58 0.14 17.95 -1.62
N ASN A 59 0.83 16.87 -1.97
CA ASN A 59 0.88 15.63 -1.16
C ASN A 59 1.87 15.67 0.03
N TYR A 60 2.79 16.64 0.11
CA TYR A 60 3.80 16.71 1.19
C TYR A 60 3.14 16.91 2.56
N VAL A 61 2.24 17.88 2.65
CA VAL A 61 1.53 18.22 3.88
C VAL A 61 0.71 17.04 4.39
N MET A 62 0.05 16.34 3.46
CA MET A 62 -0.70 15.12 3.79
C MET A 62 0.22 14.08 4.41
N MET A 63 1.39 13.88 3.82
CA MET A 63 2.30 12.85 4.28
C MET A 63 2.93 13.18 5.64
N TYR A 64 3.40 14.41 5.80
CA TYR A 64 3.88 14.91 7.08
C TYR A 64 2.86 14.68 8.21
N ASN A 65 1.59 14.95 7.94
CA ASN A 65 0.50 14.75 8.90
C ASN A 65 0.23 13.26 9.19
N MET A 66 0.33 12.38 8.19
CA MET A 66 0.22 10.94 8.38
C MET A 66 1.33 10.44 9.32
N LEU A 67 2.60 10.76 9.01
CA LEU A 67 3.76 10.30 9.78
C LEU A 67 3.79 10.86 11.20
N THR A 68 3.46 12.15 11.37
CA THR A 68 3.35 12.79 12.69
C THR A 68 2.26 12.12 13.53
N GLY A 69 1.10 11.84 12.92
CA GLY A 69 0.00 11.15 13.58
C GLY A 69 0.37 9.73 14.01
N ILE A 70 1.04 8.96 13.15
CA ILE A 70 1.54 7.61 13.48
C ILE A 70 2.50 7.68 14.68
N ARG A 71 3.52 8.54 14.61
CA ARG A 71 4.53 8.69 15.67
C ARG A 71 3.86 8.87 17.03
N ILE A 72 2.94 9.81 17.12
CA ILE A 72 2.30 10.18 18.39
C ILE A 72 1.29 9.13 18.84
N ALA A 73 0.45 8.60 17.94
CA ALA A 73 -0.56 7.62 18.29
C ALA A 73 0.06 6.31 18.79
N VAL A 74 1.08 5.80 18.09
CA VAL A 74 1.79 4.57 18.44
C VAL A 74 2.59 4.76 19.73
N SER A 75 3.36 5.85 19.87
CA SER A 75 4.16 6.09 21.09
C SER A 75 3.29 6.15 22.34
N ARG A 76 2.09 6.75 22.23
CA ARG A 76 1.11 6.82 23.32
C ARG A 76 0.49 5.48 23.68
N CYS A 77 0.24 4.63 22.68
CA CYS A 77 -0.20 3.28 22.95
C CYS A 77 0.92 2.49 23.63
N GLN A 78 2.18 2.67 23.18
CA GLN A 78 3.34 1.98 23.72
C GLN A 78 3.63 2.32 25.18
N ALA A 79 3.46 3.58 25.56
CA ALA A 79 3.68 4.06 26.92
C ALA A 79 2.68 3.49 27.96
N LYS A 80 1.59 2.85 27.51
CA LYS A 80 0.63 2.19 28.41
C LYS A 80 1.15 0.82 28.82
N ILE A 81 0.92 0.47 30.10
CA ILE A 81 1.23 -0.85 30.66
C ILE A 81 0.47 -1.93 29.86
N ARG A 82 1.17 -3.01 29.49
CA ARG A 82 0.57 -4.12 28.73
C ARG A 82 -0.57 -4.76 29.52
N ARG A 83 -1.63 -5.12 28.82
CA ARG A 83 -2.77 -5.87 29.34
C ARG A 83 -3.32 -6.80 28.26
N PRO A 84 -4.03 -7.88 28.62
CA PRO A 84 -4.77 -8.69 27.66
C PRO A 84 -5.78 -7.85 26.87
N LEU A 85 -6.03 -8.24 25.62
CA LEU A 85 -7.06 -7.63 24.77
C LEU A 85 -8.46 -7.95 25.29
N THR A 86 -9.36 -6.99 25.15
CA THR A 86 -10.80 -7.15 25.35
C THR A 86 -11.55 -6.96 24.03
N ASP A 87 -12.81 -7.40 23.96
CA ASP A 87 -13.62 -7.23 22.75
C ASP A 87 -13.79 -5.74 22.34
N GLU A 88 -13.74 -4.82 23.31
CA GLU A 88 -13.80 -3.38 23.06
C GLU A 88 -12.60 -2.88 22.23
N ASP A 89 -11.42 -3.49 22.38
CA ASP A 89 -10.19 -3.07 21.70
C ASP A 89 -10.29 -3.20 20.17
N TYR A 90 -11.04 -4.18 19.67
CA TYR A 90 -11.25 -4.38 18.23
C TYR A 90 -12.08 -3.26 17.58
N THR A 91 -12.91 -2.57 18.37
CA THR A 91 -13.77 -1.49 17.87
C THR A 91 -13.26 -0.10 18.27
N ALA A 92 -12.35 -0.05 19.25
CA ALA A 92 -11.77 1.16 19.81
C ALA A 92 -11.19 2.09 18.74
N ALA A 93 -11.28 3.40 18.98
CA ALA A 93 -10.65 4.36 18.10
C ALA A 93 -10.32 5.68 18.78
N ASN A 94 -9.02 5.99 18.84
CA ASN A 94 -8.49 7.18 19.50
C ASN A 94 -8.41 8.34 18.51
N LYS A 95 -8.89 9.52 18.92
CA LYS A 95 -8.85 10.73 18.10
C LYS A 95 -7.82 11.68 18.68
N TYR A 96 -6.99 12.25 17.81
CA TYR A 96 -6.01 13.26 18.16
C TYR A 96 -6.24 14.50 17.31
N SER A 97 -6.11 15.67 17.92
CA SER A 97 -6.13 16.97 17.24
C SER A 97 -4.74 17.55 17.38
N PHE A 98 -4.14 17.92 16.26
CA PHE A 98 -2.83 18.56 16.19
C PHE A 98 -3.06 20.00 15.75
N ASP A 99 -2.63 20.93 16.58
CA ASP A 99 -2.72 22.37 16.32
C ASP A 99 -1.31 22.95 16.20
N ILE A 100 -1.13 24.00 15.39
CA ILE A 100 0.18 24.62 15.11
C ILE A 100 0.86 25.16 16.39
N VAL A 101 0.06 25.58 17.36
CA VAL A 101 0.54 26.09 18.66
C VAL A 101 1.01 24.93 19.57
N GLY A 102 0.60 23.69 19.28
CA GLY A 102 0.72 22.57 20.21
C GLY A 102 -0.24 22.69 21.39
N ASN A 103 -0.48 21.58 22.06
CA ASN A 103 -1.19 21.54 23.34
C ASN A 103 -0.46 20.53 24.27
N GLU A 104 -0.84 20.44 25.54
CA GLU A 104 -0.20 19.51 26.51
C GLU A 104 -0.22 18.05 26.05
N LEU A 105 -1.21 17.68 25.23
CA LEU A 105 -1.42 16.33 24.73
C LEU A 105 -0.75 16.10 23.37
N THR A 106 -0.43 17.10 22.57
CA THR A 106 0.20 16.90 21.27
C THR A 106 1.22 17.99 21.02
N PRO A 107 2.49 17.64 20.76
CA PRO A 107 3.51 18.64 20.46
C PRO A 107 3.09 19.48 19.24
N SER A 108 3.59 20.71 19.16
CA SER A 108 3.30 21.64 18.06
C SER A 108 3.58 20.97 16.72
N ALA A 109 2.55 20.88 15.87
CA ALA A 109 2.68 20.37 14.52
C ALA A 109 2.93 21.52 13.53
N LYS A 110 3.54 21.24 12.37
CA LYS A 110 3.70 22.27 11.32
C LYS A 110 2.36 22.73 10.73
N TYR A 111 1.31 21.89 10.81
CA TYR A 111 -0.02 22.15 10.25
C TYR A 111 -1.12 21.67 11.19
N ASP A 112 -2.29 22.32 11.14
CA ASP A 112 -3.46 21.83 11.85
C ASP A 112 -4.00 20.57 11.16
N PHE A 113 -4.28 19.49 11.90
CA PHE A 113 -4.96 18.30 11.35
C PHE A 113 -5.59 17.45 12.45
N LYS A 114 -6.51 16.56 12.05
CA LYS A 114 -7.07 15.54 12.94
C LYS A 114 -6.62 14.16 12.52
N PHE A 115 -6.13 13.39 13.48
CA PHE A 115 -5.76 12.00 13.31
C PHE A 115 -6.73 11.09 14.04
N LYS A 116 -6.96 9.90 13.51
CA LYS A 116 -7.71 8.86 14.19
C LYS A 116 -6.98 7.54 14.02
N ASP A 117 -6.73 6.90 15.14
CA ASP A 117 -6.06 5.62 15.27
C ASP A 117 -7.09 4.55 15.65
N TYR A 118 -7.19 3.47 14.88
CA TYR A 118 -8.21 2.45 15.07
C TYR A 118 -7.59 1.18 15.65
N ALA A 119 -8.25 0.59 16.65
CA ALA A 119 -7.83 -0.63 17.34
C ALA A 119 -6.33 -0.64 17.76
N PRO A 120 -5.86 0.40 18.46
CA PRO A 120 -4.43 0.59 18.75
C PRO A 120 -3.80 -0.59 19.50
N TRP A 121 -4.52 -1.18 20.45
CA TRP A 121 -4.04 -2.34 21.22
C TRP A 121 -3.93 -3.59 20.35
N VAL A 122 -4.91 -3.83 19.47
CA VAL A 122 -4.88 -4.99 18.55
C VAL A 122 -3.68 -4.87 17.60
N PHE A 123 -3.46 -3.70 17.00
CA PHE A 123 -2.30 -3.49 16.13
C PHE A 123 -0.97 -3.45 16.89
N ARG A 124 -0.96 -3.09 18.18
CA ARG A 124 0.23 -3.23 19.03
C ARG A 124 0.60 -4.70 19.19
N GLU A 125 -0.36 -5.55 19.56
CA GLU A 125 -0.12 -6.97 19.74
C GLU A 125 0.24 -7.68 18.42
N LEU A 126 -0.45 -7.36 17.32
CA LEU A 126 -0.08 -7.86 15.98
C LEU A 126 1.37 -7.55 15.64
N ARG A 127 1.83 -6.30 15.86
CA ARG A 127 3.19 -5.88 15.56
C ARG A 127 4.20 -6.61 16.44
N GLU A 128 4.03 -6.57 17.76
CA GLU A 128 5.03 -7.07 18.71
C GLU A 128 5.05 -8.61 18.78
N ASP A 129 3.89 -9.25 18.93
CA ASP A 129 3.83 -10.64 19.35
C ASP A 129 3.77 -11.61 18.18
N TYR A 130 3.15 -11.21 17.07
CA TYR A 130 2.92 -12.09 15.92
C TYR A 130 3.71 -11.70 14.68
N PHE A 131 4.09 -10.43 14.55
CA PHE A 131 4.94 -9.95 13.45
C PHE A 131 6.37 -9.64 13.87
N HIS A 132 6.70 -9.81 15.15
CA HIS A 132 8.05 -9.66 15.71
C HIS A 132 8.70 -8.31 15.38
N LEU A 133 7.91 -7.25 15.35
CA LEU A 133 8.38 -5.89 15.10
C LEU A 133 8.70 -5.17 16.40
N ASP A 134 9.94 -4.71 16.52
CA ASP A 134 10.30 -3.76 17.56
C ASP A 134 9.58 -2.41 17.36
N PRO A 135 8.92 -1.87 18.40
CA PRO A 135 8.19 -0.60 18.30
C PRO A 135 9.06 0.60 17.93
N ALA A 136 10.32 0.65 18.41
CA ALA A 136 11.23 1.74 18.11
C ALA A 136 11.71 1.66 16.66
N ASP A 137 12.05 0.47 16.16
CA ASP A 137 12.42 0.26 14.76
C ASP A 137 11.27 0.55 13.80
N TYR A 138 10.06 0.11 14.13
CA TYR A 138 8.86 0.43 13.38
C TYR A 138 8.64 1.94 13.26
N LEU A 139 8.77 2.66 14.37
CA LEU A 139 8.64 4.12 14.39
C LEU A 139 9.79 4.82 13.65
N LEU A 140 11.02 4.34 13.79
CA LEU A 140 12.19 4.90 13.12
C LEU A 140 12.06 4.73 11.60
N SER A 141 11.75 3.52 11.14
CA SER A 141 11.55 3.19 9.74
C SER A 141 10.51 4.08 9.05
N LEU A 142 9.36 4.28 9.70
CA LEU A 142 8.26 5.09 9.15
C LEU A 142 8.48 6.60 9.31
N THR A 143 9.12 7.06 10.37
CA THR A 143 9.06 8.47 10.79
C THR A 143 10.40 9.20 10.88
N ALA A 144 11.55 8.51 10.74
CA ALA A 144 12.86 9.13 10.92
C ALA A 144 13.16 10.24 9.89
N LYS A 145 12.74 10.04 8.65
CA LYS A 145 12.85 11.02 7.57
C LYS A 145 11.58 10.94 6.75
N TYR A 146 11.00 12.08 6.36
CA TYR A 146 9.73 12.21 5.63
C TYR A 146 9.83 11.76 4.15
N ILE A 147 10.62 10.73 3.90
CA ILE A 147 10.97 10.18 2.61
C ILE A 147 9.96 9.08 2.34
N LEU A 148 8.99 9.37 1.48
CA LEU A 148 8.15 8.33 0.93
C LEU A 148 8.03 8.59 -0.57
N SER A 149 8.56 7.68 -1.37
CA SER A 149 8.40 7.72 -2.81
C SER A 149 6.94 7.40 -3.15
N GLU A 150 6.28 8.28 -3.91
CA GLU A 150 4.94 8.04 -4.43
C GLU A 150 5.04 7.13 -5.66
N LEU A 151 4.43 5.95 -5.57
CA LEU A 151 4.15 5.15 -6.76
C LEU A 151 2.67 5.36 -7.10
N GLY A 152 2.41 5.95 -8.26
CA GLY A 152 1.06 5.97 -8.81
C GLY A 152 0.60 4.53 -8.98
N SER A 153 -0.56 4.17 -8.42
CA SER A 153 -1.05 2.79 -8.55
C SER A 153 -1.25 2.45 -10.02
N PRO A 154 -0.75 1.30 -10.52
CA PRO A 154 -1.17 0.78 -11.82
C PRO A 154 -2.66 0.41 -11.86
N GLY A 155 -3.31 0.36 -10.69
CA GLY A 155 -4.69 -0.08 -10.50
C GLY A 155 -5.75 0.99 -10.81
N LYS A 156 -6.97 0.52 -11.12
CA LYS A 156 -8.16 1.34 -11.43
C LYS A 156 -8.69 2.18 -10.25
N SER A 157 -8.15 2.00 -9.04
CA SER A 157 -8.71 2.53 -7.78
C SER A 157 -8.29 3.95 -7.41
N GLY A 158 -7.23 4.49 -8.02
CA GLY A 158 -6.69 5.81 -7.66
C GLY A 158 -6.15 5.89 -6.22
N SER A 159 -5.75 4.76 -5.63
CA SER A 159 -5.11 4.70 -4.31
C SER A 159 -3.61 5.04 -4.40
N PHE A 160 -3.11 5.83 -3.46
CA PHE A 160 -1.69 6.17 -3.36
C PHE A 160 -0.93 5.15 -2.52
N PHE A 161 0.29 4.85 -2.97
CA PHE A 161 1.25 4.00 -2.28
C PHE A 161 2.49 4.81 -1.93
N TYR A 162 2.95 4.62 -0.69
CA TYR A 162 4.10 5.28 -0.12
C TYR A 162 4.98 4.23 0.56
N PHE A 163 6.30 4.28 0.34
CA PHE A 163 7.23 3.29 0.90
C PHE A 163 8.12 3.92 1.95
N SER A 164 8.28 3.26 3.11
CA SER A 164 9.23 3.66 4.15
C SER A 164 10.64 3.83 3.59
N ARG A 165 11.48 4.59 4.29
CA ARG A 165 12.83 4.92 3.84
C ARG A 165 13.70 3.68 3.57
N ASP A 166 13.53 2.66 4.40
CA ASP A 166 14.21 1.37 4.31
C ASP A 166 13.43 0.34 3.46
N TYR A 167 12.36 0.77 2.79
CA TYR A 167 11.51 -0.05 1.93
C TYR A 167 10.81 -1.23 2.61
N ARG A 168 10.83 -1.33 3.96
CA ARG A 168 10.20 -2.42 4.72
C ARG A 168 8.67 -2.31 4.79
N PHE A 169 8.12 -1.09 4.78
CA PHE A 169 6.71 -0.81 4.99
C PHE A 169 6.09 -0.03 3.85
N ILE A 170 4.81 -0.30 3.62
CA ILE A 170 3.95 0.41 2.66
C ILE A 170 2.85 1.12 3.44
N ILE A 171 2.66 2.42 3.18
CA ILE A 171 1.47 3.16 3.55
C ILE A 171 0.57 3.21 2.33
N LYS A 172 -0.58 2.55 2.40
CA LYS A 172 -1.56 2.47 1.32
C LYS A 172 -2.83 3.21 1.70
N THR A 173 -3.25 4.16 0.87
CA THR A 173 -4.56 4.79 1.04
C THR A 173 -5.66 3.81 0.64
N ILE A 174 -6.72 3.74 1.44
CA ILE A 174 -7.85 2.84 1.21
C ILE A 174 -9.17 3.60 1.21
N HIS A 175 -10.16 3.04 0.52
CA HIS A 175 -11.49 3.61 0.40
C HIS A 175 -12.27 3.52 1.73
N HIS A 176 -13.31 4.35 1.84
CA HIS A 176 -14.17 4.36 3.02
C HIS A 176 -14.89 3.01 3.25
N ASN A 177 -15.08 2.19 2.22
CA ASN A 177 -15.69 0.87 2.41
C ASN A 177 -14.65 -0.16 2.88
N GLU A 178 -13.42 -0.10 2.39
CA GLU A 178 -12.32 -1.01 2.77
C GLU A 178 -11.96 -0.84 4.25
N HIS A 179 -11.87 0.40 4.77
CA HIS A 179 -11.57 0.57 6.20
C HIS A 179 -12.71 0.08 7.11
N LYS A 180 -13.97 0.22 6.66
CA LYS A 180 -15.12 -0.32 7.41
C LYS A 180 -15.06 -1.84 7.44
N PHE A 181 -14.70 -2.42 6.29
CA PHE A 181 -14.57 -3.86 6.16
C PHE A 181 -13.45 -4.40 7.06
N LEU A 182 -12.24 -3.83 7.00
CA LEU A 182 -11.13 -4.23 7.88
C LEU A 182 -11.52 -4.17 9.36
N ARG A 183 -12.19 -3.11 9.81
CA ARG A 183 -12.68 -3.01 11.20
C ARG A 183 -13.69 -4.10 11.56
N ARG A 184 -14.49 -4.56 10.60
CA ARG A 184 -15.48 -5.62 10.82
C ARG A 184 -14.83 -7.00 10.93
N ILE A 185 -13.76 -7.25 10.17
CA ILE A 185 -13.08 -8.55 10.13
C ILE A 185 -11.84 -8.63 11.05
N LEU A 186 -11.54 -7.55 11.80
CA LEU A 186 -10.27 -7.42 12.51
C LEU A 186 -10.04 -8.54 13.53
N LYS A 187 -11.10 -8.99 14.22
CA LYS A 187 -11.01 -10.09 15.19
C LYS A 187 -10.65 -11.41 14.52
N GLN A 188 -11.35 -11.76 13.44
CA GLN A 188 -11.07 -12.97 12.67
C GLN A 188 -9.69 -12.93 11.99
N TYR A 189 -9.27 -11.76 11.52
CA TYR A 189 -7.92 -11.57 10.98
C TYR A 189 -6.84 -11.78 12.05
N TYR A 190 -7.04 -11.20 13.24
CA TYR A 190 -6.13 -11.37 14.37
C TYR A 190 -6.02 -12.84 14.81
N GLU A 191 -7.15 -13.53 14.97
CA GLU A 191 -7.19 -14.96 15.33
C GLU A 191 -6.48 -15.81 14.27
N HIS A 192 -6.72 -15.52 12.98
CA HIS A 192 -6.04 -16.23 11.90
C HIS A 192 -4.52 -16.04 11.92
N VAL A 193 -4.04 -14.81 12.11
CA VAL A 193 -2.59 -14.51 12.20
C VAL A 193 -1.96 -15.24 13.39
N LYS A 194 -2.65 -15.25 14.53
CA LYS A 194 -2.21 -15.96 15.74
C LYS A 194 -2.09 -17.47 15.50
N ASP A 195 -3.09 -18.07 14.88
CA ASP A 195 -3.14 -19.53 14.66
C ASP A 195 -2.31 -19.97 13.45
N ASN A 196 -1.96 -19.04 12.55
CA ASN A 196 -1.21 -19.27 11.31
C ASN A 196 -0.04 -18.29 11.20
N PRO A 197 1.03 -18.47 11.99
CA PRO A 197 2.17 -17.54 12.03
C PRO A 197 2.86 -17.39 10.66
N HIS A 198 2.74 -18.38 9.78
CA HIS A 198 3.33 -18.36 8.43
C HIS A 198 2.36 -17.89 7.34
N THR A 199 1.24 -17.24 7.70
CA THR A 199 0.27 -16.74 6.73
C THR A 199 0.90 -15.89 5.62
N LEU A 200 0.40 -16.07 4.39
CA LEU A 200 0.77 -15.26 3.23
C LEU A 200 -0.10 -14.01 3.10
N LEU A 201 -1.13 -13.85 3.94
CA LEU A 201 -1.95 -12.65 3.94
C LEU A 201 -1.10 -11.41 4.22
N SER A 202 -1.41 -10.32 3.51
CA SER A 202 -0.83 -9.00 3.78
C SER A 202 -0.87 -8.68 5.28
N ARG A 203 0.27 -8.31 5.85
CA ARG A 203 0.43 -8.02 7.28
C ARG A 203 0.06 -6.58 7.54
N PHE A 204 -1.00 -6.35 8.30
CA PHE A 204 -1.44 -5.00 8.66
C PHE A 204 -0.85 -4.58 10.01
N TYR A 205 -0.10 -3.48 9.99
CA TYR A 205 0.59 -2.93 11.16
C TYR A 205 -0.16 -1.76 11.80
N GLY A 206 -1.14 -1.20 11.11
CA GLY A 206 -1.96 -0.12 11.62
C GLY A 206 -3.06 0.29 10.64
N LEU A 207 -4.18 0.75 11.19
CA LEU A 207 -5.26 1.37 10.44
C LEU A 207 -5.51 2.77 10.99
N HIS A 208 -5.44 3.77 10.11
CA HIS A 208 -5.51 5.16 10.53
C HIS A 208 -6.36 6.02 9.59
N ARG A 209 -6.68 7.22 10.06
CA ARG A 209 -7.33 8.26 9.25
C ARG A 209 -6.77 9.63 9.56
N VAL A 210 -6.34 10.35 8.53
CA VAL A 210 -5.98 11.76 8.59
C VAL A 210 -7.12 12.62 8.02
N LYS A 211 -7.35 13.79 8.62
CA LYS A 211 -8.29 14.81 8.13
C LYS A 211 -7.61 16.18 8.19
N LEU A 212 -7.40 16.78 7.02
CA LEU A 212 -6.92 18.14 6.87
C LEU A 212 -8.04 19.16 7.16
N PRO A 213 -7.72 20.40 7.60
CA PRO A 213 -8.66 21.50 7.74
C PRO A 213 -9.31 21.77 6.39
N ARG A 214 -10.65 21.72 6.32
CA ARG A 214 -11.45 21.83 5.08
C ARG A 214 -11.14 20.77 4.00
N GLY A 215 -10.33 19.75 4.31
CA GLY A 215 -9.97 18.66 3.39
C GLY A 215 -10.82 17.39 3.55
N ARG A 216 -10.66 16.47 2.60
CA ARG A 216 -11.29 15.14 2.64
C ARG A 216 -10.66 14.28 3.75
N LYS A 217 -11.44 13.33 4.26
CA LYS A 217 -10.93 12.28 5.16
C LYS A 217 -10.19 11.26 4.32
N ILE A 218 -8.97 10.93 4.72
CA ILE A 218 -8.15 9.94 4.04
C ILE A 218 -7.89 8.82 5.02
N HIS A 219 -8.26 7.61 4.59
CA HIS A 219 -8.09 6.38 5.35
C HIS A 219 -6.90 5.65 4.75
N PHE A 220 -6.08 5.05 5.58
CA PHE A 220 -4.90 4.35 5.12
C PHE A 220 -4.49 3.25 6.09
N VAL A 221 -3.81 2.24 5.55
CA VAL A 221 -3.22 1.13 6.29
C VAL A 221 -1.71 1.19 6.15
N ILE A 222 -1.03 0.70 7.18
CA ILE A 222 0.40 0.40 7.13
C ILE A 222 0.51 -1.10 6.98
N MET A 223 1.27 -1.55 5.99
CA MET A 223 1.44 -2.97 5.69
C MET A 223 2.88 -3.32 5.34
N ASN A 224 3.20 -4.61 5.35
CA ASN A 224 4.51 -5.07 4.90
C ASN A 224 4.71 -4.80 3.41
N ASN A 225 5.95 -4.48 3.04
CA ASN A 225 6.40 -4.66 1.68
C ASN A 225 6.82 -6.12 1.48
N LEU A 226 6.25 -6.79 0.48
CA LEU A 226 6.59 -8.17 0.17
C LEU A 226 8.02 -8.27 -0.36
N PHE A 227 8.45 -7.30 -1.16
CA PHE A 227 9.76 -7.33 -1.79
C PHE A 227 10.84 -6.76 -0.85
N PRO A 228 11.95 -7.46 -0.64
CA PRO A 228 13.04 -6.99 0.21
C PRO A 228 13.74 -5.76 -0.37
N PRO A 229 14.32 -4.89 0.48
CA PRO A 229 15.13 -3.77 0.04
C PRO A 229 16.46 -4.19 -0.64
N HIS A 230 16.95 -5.39 -0.35
CA HIS A 230 18.32 -5.81 -0.67
C HIS A 230 18.43 -6.71 -1.91
N ARG A 231 17.32 -6.99 -2.62
CA ARG A 231 17.29 -7.84 -3.83
C ARG A 231 16.54 -7.20 -4.99
N ASP A 232 17.11 -7.33 -6.20
CA ASP A 232 16.43 -6.96 -7.44
C ASP A 232 15.32 -7.97 -7.77
N ILE A 233 14.11 -7.49 -8.00
CA ILE A 233 12.99 -8.32 -8.46
C ILE A 233 12.95 -8.27 -9.99
N HIS A 234 13.37 -9.35 -10.64
CA HIS A 234 13.53 -9.41 -12.10
C HIS A 234 12.20 -9.60 -12.83
N GLU A 235 11.27 -10.34 -12.22
CA GLU A 235 9.91 -10.50 -12.73
C GLU A 235 8.90 -10.35 -11.59
N THR A 236 7.77 -9.69 -11.88
CA THR A 236 6.66 -9.55 -10.93
C THR A 236 5.36 -9.99 -11.59
N TYR A 237 4.61 -10.84 -10.90
CA TYR A 237 3.31 -11.34 -11.34
C TYR A 237 2.24 -11.10 -10.29
N ASP A 238 1.08 -10.63 -10.72
CA ASP A 238 -0.17 -10.59 -9.97
C ASP A 238 -1.04 -11.74 -10.52
N LEU A 239 -1.33 -12.76 -9.70
CA LEU A 239 -2.04 -13.97 -10.13
C LEU A 239 -3.37 -14.14 -9.37
N LYS A 240 -4.47 -14.36 -10.10
CA LYS A 240 -5.84 -14.49 -9.54
C LYS A 240 -6.49 -15.85 -9.84
N GLY A 241 -5.89 -16.66 -10.71
CA GLY A 241 -6.52 -17.86 -11.26
C GLY A 241 -7.65 -17.56 -12.24
N SER A 242 -7.58 -16.43 -12.94
CA SER A 242 -8.57 -16.07 -13.98
C SER A 242 -7.85 -15.55 -15.22
N THR A 243 -8.46 -15.68 -16.40
CA THR A 243 -7.81 -15.34 -17.68
C THR A 243 -8.39 -14.10 -18.36
N VAL A 244 -9.67 -13.77 -18.10
CA VAL A 244 -10.34 -12.62 -18.75
C VAL A 244 -9.74 -11.28 -18.28
N GLY A 245 -9.11 -10.54 -19.21
CA GLY A 245 -8.45 -9.25 -18.92
C GLY A 245 -7.19 -9.39 -18.04
N ARG A 246 -6.64 -10.61 -17.97
CA ARG A 246 -5.50 -10.98 -17.14
C ARG A 246 -4.24 -11.21 -17.96
N GLU A 247 -4.02 -10.34 -18.92
CA GLU A 247 -2.78 -10.20 -19.68
C GLU A 247 -2.23 -8.77 -19.53
N TYR A 248 -0.91 -8.66 -19.53
CA TYR A 248 -0.19 -7.42 -19.74
C TYR A 248 0.52 -7.51 -21.11
N PRO A 249 0.40 -6.52 -22.01
CA PRO A 249 0.99 -6.60 -23.35
C PRO A 249 2.51 -6.79 -23.30
N GLU A 250 3.03 -7.82 -23.98
CA GLU A 250 4.45 -8.20 -23.95
C GLU A 250 5.37 -7.08 -24.47
N GLU A 251 4.98 -6.40 -25.56
CA GLU A 251 5.71 -5.25 -26.11
C GLU A 251 5.93 -4.11 -25.09
N LYS A 252 5.01 -3.97 -24.12
CA LYS A 252 5.12 -3.00 -23.03
C LYS A 252 5.93 -3.55 -21.87
N ALA A 253 5.90 -4.86 -21.65
CA ALA A 253 6.67 -5.52 -20.60
C ALA A 253 8.17 -5.44 -20.89
N GLU A 254 8.58 -5.67 -22.15
CA GLU A 254 9.99 -5.57 -22.57
C GLU A 254 10.58 -4.19 -22.30
N LYS A 255 9.78 -3.14 -22.47
CA LYS A 255 10.18 -1.74 -22.26
C LYS A 255 10.06 -1.27 -20.81
N ASN A 256 9.44 -2.08 -19.94
CA ASN A 256 9.19 -1.74 -18.55
C ASN A 256 9.60 -2.91 -17.64
N PRO A 257 10.85 -2.92 -17.14
CA PRO A 257 11.33 -3.96 -16.23
C PRO A 257 10.55 -4.03 -14.90
N ARG A 258 9.67 -3.04 -14.62
CA ARG A 258 8.79 -3.00 -13.45
C ARG A 258 7.34 -3.38 -13.78
N ALA A 259 7.09 -3.94 -14.95
CA ALA A 259 5.75 -4.37 -15.32
C ALA A 259 5.29 -5.49 -14.38
N THR A 260 4.12 -5.32 -13.78
CA THR A 260 3.42 -6.40 -13.09
C THR A 260 2.64 -7.20 -14.13
N LEU A 261 3.19 -8.36 -14.47
CA LEU A 261 2.60 -9.35 -15.36
C LEU A 261 1.43 -10.06 -14.69
N LYS A 262 0.64 -10.79 -15.47
CA LYS A 262 -0.61 -11.42 -14.99
C LYS A 262 -0.68 -12.91 -15.37
N ASP A 263 -1.82 -13.53 -15.09
CA ASP A 263 -2.09 -14.96 -15.28
C ASP A 263 -1.78 -15.44 -16.71
N LEU A 264 -2.23 -14.73 -17.75
CA LEU A 264 -1.97 -15.14 -19.13
C LEU A 264 -0.49 -15.04 -19.51
N ASN A 265 0.23 -14.03 -19.02
CA ASN A 265 1.69 -13.95 -19.21
C ASN A 265 2.38 -15.15 -18.55
N TRP A 266 1.98 -15.50 -17.32
CA TRP A 266 2.53 -16.66 -16.61
C TRP A 266 2.34 -17.95 -17.42
N ILE A 267 1.11 -18.21 -17.88
CA ILE A 267 0.78 -19.42 -18.64
C ILE A 267 1.48 -19.43 -20.01
N ASN A 268 1.44 -18.31 -20.75
CA ASN A 268 2.03 -18.20 -22.08
C ASN A 268 3.56 -18.37 -22.06
N ARG A 269 4.21 -17.92 -21.00
CA ARG A 269 5.66 -18.09 -20.79
C ARG A 269 6.04 -19.45 -20.21
N GLY A 270 5.09 -20.37 -20.01
CA GLY A 270 5.34 -21.70 -19.46
C GLY A 270 5.96 -21.67 -18.06
N LYS A 271 5.64 -20.66 -17.26
CA LYS A 271 6.23 -20.47 -15.93
C LYS A 271 5.66 -21.48 -14.93
N THR A 272 6.52 -21.92 -14.02
CA THR A 272 6.20 -22.86 -12.93
C THR A 272 6.91 -22.41 -11.67
N LEU A 273 6.28 -22.61 -10.51
CA LEU A 273 6.94 -22.51 -9.21
C LEU A 273 7.72 -23.80 -8.95
N GLU A 274 9.04 -23.72 -9.06
CA GLU A 274 9.99 -24.82 -8.86
C GLU A 274 10.16 -25.07 -7.35
N LEU A 275 9.24 -25.85 -6.79
CA LEU A 275 9.23 -26.21 -5.37
C LEU A 275 9.23 -27.73 -5.23
N GLY A 276 10.21 -28.25 -4.51
CA GLY A 276 10.32 -29.64 -4.12
C GLY A 276 9.17 -30.08 -3.20
N PRO A 277 9.03 -31.39 -2.96
CA PRO A 277 7.90 -31.96 -2.22
C PRO A 277 7.60 -31.29 -0.89
N GLU A 278 8.64 -30.93 -0.11
CA GLU A 278 8.47 -30.33 1.22
C GLU A 278 7.93 -28.90 1.14
N LYS A 279 8.63 -28.01 0.42
CA LYS A 279 8.20 -26.61 0.25
C LYS A 279 6.84 -26.52 -0.45
N ARG A 280 6.58 -27.41 -1.42
CA ARG A 280 5.28 -27.52 -2.12
C ARG A 280 4.15 -27.88 -1.16
N ALA A 281 4.34 -28.87 -0.29
CA ALA A 281 3.33 -29.27 0.70
C ALA A 281 3.03 -28.13 1.68
N LEU A 282 4.07 -27.49 2.21
CA LEU A 282 3.95 -26.37 3.15
C LEU A 282 3.22 -25.18 2.54
N LEU A 283 3.61 -24.78 1.32
CA LEU A 283 2.97 -23.67 0.61
C LEU A 283 1.50 -23.98 0.27
N THR A 284 1.23 -25.20 -0.18
CA THR A 284 -0.14 -25.64 -0.51
C THR A 284 -1.04 -25.58 0.72
N GLU A 285 -0.58 -26.09 1.86
CA GLU A 285 -1.37 -26.10 3.08
C GLU A 285 -1.60 -24.69 3.63
N GLN A 286 -0.60 -23.81 3.59
CA GLN A 286 -0.79 -22.41 4.00
C GLN A 286 -1.79 -21.68 3.10
N LEU A 287 -1.68 -21.84 1.77
CA LEU A 287 -2.62 -21.26 0.81
C LEU A 287 -4.06 -21.75 1.04
N ARG A 288 -4.23 -23.03 1.43
CA ARG A 288 -5.54 -23.58 1.78
C ARG A 288 -6.14 -22.83 2.97
N ARG A 289 -5.38 -22.71 4.08
CA ARG A 289 -5.84 -22.03 5.31
C ARG A 289 -6.17 -20.56 5.06
N ASP A 290 -5.32 -19.86 4.32
CA ASP A 290 -5.54 -18.45 3.98
C ASP A 290 -6.78 -18.28 3.07
N SER A 291 -6.94 -19.14 2.06
CA SER A 291 -8.11 -19.13 1.18
C SER A 291 -9.41 -19.43 1.94
N GLU A 292 -9.38 -20.34 2.91
CA GLU A 292 -10.54 -20.64 3.76
C GLU A 292 -10.99 -19.45 4.61
N LEU A 293 -10.04 -18.70 5.18
CA LEU A 293 -10.39 -17.44 5.87
C LEU A 293 -11.07 -16.47 4.90
N LEU A 294 -10.47 -16.23 3.72
CA LEU A 294 -10.99 -15.28 2.75
C LEU A 294 -12.40 -15.67 2.25
N LYS A 295 -12.63 -16.98 2.05
CA LYS A 295 -13.96 -17.53 1.76
C LYS A 295 -14.97 -17.24 2.87
N ARG A 296 -14.63 -17.56 4.13
CA ARG A 296 -15.50 -17.27 5.30
C ARG A 296 -15.82 -15.79 5.44
N LEU A 297 -14.85 -14.92 5.17
CA LEU A 297 -15.00 -13.46 5.24
C LEU A 297 -15.70 -12.85 4.01
N GLN A 298 -16.06 -13.66 3.01
CA GLN A 298 -16.65 -13.25 1.75
C GLN A 298 -15.80 -12.22 0.98
N VAL A 299 -14.48 -12.43 1.00
CA VAL A 299 -13.51 -11.61 0.26
C VAL A 299 -13.31 -12.19 -1.13
N MET A 300 -13.11 -11.31 -2.11
CA MET A 300 -12.88 -11.66 -3.50
C MET A 300 -11.81 -10.74 -4.12
N ASP A 301 -11.47 -10.96 -5.38
CA ASP A 301 -10.58 -10.09 -6.16
C ASP A 301 -9.16 -9.97 -5.57
N TYR A 302 -8.74 -10.84 -4.65
CA TYR A 302 -7.39 -10.90 -4.09
C TYR A 302 -6.42 -11.65 -5.02
N SER A 303 -5.14 -11.29 -5.00
CA SER A 303 -4.12 -11.92 -5.85
C SER A 303 -3.01 -12.53 -5.01
N LEU A 304 -2.37 -13.57 -5.53
CA LEU A 304 -1.01 -13.92 -5.12
C LEU A 304 -0.05 -13.02 -5.91
N LEU A 305 0.66 -12.15 -5.20
CA LEU A 305 1.78 -11.40 -5.74
C LEU A 305 3.03 -12.29 -5.67
N VAL A 306 3.69 -12.44 -6.82
CA VAL A 306 4.91 -13.25 -6.97
C VAL A 306 6.02 -12.37 -7.51
N GLY A 307 7.07 -12.16 -6.72
CA GLY A 307 8.34 -11.61 -7.16
C GLY A 307 9.34 -12.72 -7.41
N ILE A 308 10.11 -12.64 -8.49
CA ILE A 308 11.17 -13.62 -8.81
C ILE A 308 12.51 -12.91 -8.81
N HIS A 309 13.43 -13.40 -7.99
CA HIS A 309 14.84 -13.05 -8.02
C HIS A 309 15.66 -14.24 -8.54
N ASN A 310 16.44 -14.02 -9.58
CA ASN A 310 17.40 -14.95 -10.14
C ASN A 310 18.78 -14.72 -9.49
N MET A 311 19.28 -15.73 -8.75
CA MET A 311 20.52 -15.57 -7.99
C MET A 311 21.76 -15.40 -8.88
N GLN A 312 21.81 -16.08 -10.03
CA GLN A 312 22.89 -15.92 -11.02
C GLN A 312 22.97 -14.49 -11.59
N ARG A 313 21.82 -13.87 -11.82
CA ARG A 313 21.72 -12.47 -12.28
C ARG A 313 22.05 -11.50 -11.16
N GLY A 314 21.66 -11.83 -9.92
CA GLY A 314 21.91 -11.02 -8.73
C GLY A 314 21.33 -9.61 -8.86
N ASN A 315 22.00 -8.63 -8.22
CA ASN A 315 21.59 -7.22 -8.20
C ASN A 315 22.22 -6.38 -9.32
N ARG A 316 22.64 -7.01 -10.43
CA ARG A 316 23.43 -6.33 -11.49
C ARG A 316 22.61 -5.34 -12.31
N ASP A 317 21.30 -5.50 -12.36
CA ASP A 317 20.43 -4.67 -13.19
C ASP A 317 20.08 -3.33 -12.54
N ASN A 318 20.35 -3.17 -11.25
CA ASN A 318 20.02 -1.99 -10.47
C ASN A 318 18.54 -1.57 -10.65
N VAL A 319 17.63 -2.55 -10.77
CA VAL A 319 16.18 -2.28 -10.89
C VAL A 319 15.70 -1.42 -9.70
N ARG A 320 16.38 -1.60 -8.56
CA ARG A 320 16.22 -0.86 -7.31
C ARG A 320 16.50 0.65 -7.39
N SER A 321 17.61 1.09 -7.98
CA SER A 321 18.04 2.52 -7.92
C SER A 321 17.13 3.46 -8.71
N ASN A 322 16.44 2.93 -9.71
CA ASN A 322 15.45 3.67 -10.51
C ASN A 322 14.04 3.70 -9.89
N THR A 323 13.80 2.98 -8.78
CA THR A 323 12.46 2.82 -8.18
C THR A 323 12.18 3.80 -7.03
N LEU A 324 13.22 4.27 -6.33
CA LEU A 324 13.06 5.08 -5.12
C LEU A 324 13.78 6.43 -5.25
N LYS A 325 13.00 7.49 -5.48
CA LYS A 325 13.49 8.87 -5.37
C LYS A 325 13.16 9.43 -4.00
N VAL A 326 14.15 10.02 -3.37
CA VAL A 326 14.15 10.37 -1.96
C VAL A 326 14.39 11.85 -1.75
N PHE A 327 13.61 12.47 -0.86
CA PHE A 327 13.75 13.86 -0.44
C PHE A 327 14.15 13.98 1.03
N SER A 328 15.30 14.61 1.33
CA SER A 328 15.69 14.98 2.70
C SER A 328 15.45 16.48 2.93
N PRO A 329 14.43 16.90 3.72
CA PRO A 329 14.34 18.29 4.13
C PRO A 329 15.40 18.57 5.19
N ASN A 330 16.21 19.62 4.98
CA ASN A 330 16.99 20.21 6.07
C ASN A 330 16.00 20.81 7.08
N MET A 331 15.82 20.17 8.23
CA MET A 331 15.11 20.78 9.36
C MET A 331 16.04 21.81 10.02
N PRO A 332 15.67 23.10 10.09
CA PRO A 332 16.42 24.03 10.92
C PRO A 332 16.32 23.59 12.38
N LEU A 333 17.46 23.46 13.04
CA LEU A 333 17.55 23.20 14.48
C LEU A 333 16.90 24.38 15.22
N ILE A 334 15.70 24.17 15.77
CA ILE A 334 15.02 25.16 16.60
C ILE A 334 15.75 25.21 17.95
N LYS A 335 16.64 26.19 18.11
CA LYS A 335 17.18 26.54 19.43
C LYS A 335 16.01 27.01 20.30
N ARG A 336 15.77 26.30 21.41
CA ARG A 336 14.79 26.70 22.45
C ARG A 336 15.15 28.11 22.93
N LYS A 337 14.26 29.09 22.70
CA LYS A 337 14.23 30.33 23.47
C LYS A 337 13.14 30.22 24.54
N PRO A 338 13.38 30.74 25.75
CA PRO A 338 12.41 30.68 26.83
C PRO A 338 11.15 31.48 26.50
N THR A 339 10.03 30.93 26.95
CA THR A 339 8.65 31.31 26.63
C THR A 339 8.29 32.69 27.17
N GLN A 340 7.85 33.61 26.30
CA GLN A 340 6.89 34.64 26.71
C GLN A 340 5.57 34.38 25.99
N VAL A 341 4.54 34.12 26.80
CA VAL A 341 3.19 33.78 26.36
C VAL A 341 2.56 35.00 25.69
N LYS A 342 2.32 34.93 24.37
CA LYS A 342 1.37 35.82 23.69
C LYS A 342 0.53 35.01 22.69
N GLY A 343 -0.78 35.26 22.73
CA GLY A 343 -1.83 34.45 22.10
C GLY A 343 -1.86 34.44 20.56
N PRO A 344 -2.86 33.78 19.96
CA PRO A 344 -2.88 33.27 18.58
C PRO A 344 -3.02 34.33 17.47
N SER A 345 -2.91 35.62 17.81
CA SER A 345 -3.18 36.75 16.92
C SER A 345 -1.96 37.67 16.76
N SER A 346 -0.73 37.16 16.93
CA SER A 346 0.46 38.01 16.77
C SER A 346 0.80 38.22 15.27
N PRO A 347 1.12 39.46 14.86
CA PRO A 347 1.59 39.79 13.50
C PRO A 347 2.79 38.94 13.06
N ASP A 348 3.63 38.51 14.00
CA ASP A 348 4.83 37.71 13.76
C ASP A 348 4.51 36.30 13.22
N ALA A 349 3.43 35.67 13.69
CA ALA A 349 2.99 34.36 13.19
C ALA A 349 2.43 34.44 11.76
N ILE A 350 1.87 35.59 11.38
CA ILE A 350 1.40 35.88 10.02
C ILE A 350 2.58 36.23 9.11
N ALA A 351 3.56 36.99 9.61
CA ALA A 351 4.79 37.35 8.90
C ALA A 351 5.67 36.12 8.62
N LEU A 352 5.81 35.20 9.59
CA LEU A 352 6.57 33.96 9.41
C LEU A 352 5.96 33.06 8.33
N ARG A 353 4.62 32.97 8.26
CA ARG A 353 3.90 32.23 7.20
C ARG A 353 4.07 32.86 5.82
N ARG A 354 4.26 34.18 5.75
CA ARG A 354 4.48 34.92 4.51
C ARG A 354 5.91 34.74 3.99
N ILE A 355 6.91 34.85 4.88
CA ILE A 355 8.33 34.64 4.54
C ILE A 355 8.58 33.21 4.04
N MET A 356 7.91 32.21 4.62
CA MET A 356 8.00 30.81 4.17
C MET A 356 7.34 30.53 2.81
N ARG A 357 6.45 31.41 2.33
CA ARG A 357 5.86 31.31 0.98
C ARG A 357 6.75 31.92 -0.10
N GLU A 358 7.66 32.81 0.29
CA GLU A 358 8.47 33.62 -0.62
C GLU A 358 9.88 33.04 -0.83
N SER A 359 10.28 31.98 -0.10
CA SER A 359 11.58 31.33 -0.26
C SER A 359 11.57 30.26 -1.37
N ASP A 360 12.25 30.57 -2.46
CA ASP A 360 12.44 29.74 -3.67
C ASP A 360 13.28 28.47 -3.36
N PRO A 361 12.84 27.24 -3.72
CA PRO A 361 13.54 26.02 -3.36
C PRO A 361 14.83 25.83 -4.17
N LYS A 362 15.99 25.98 -3.53
CA LYS A 362 17.28 25.52 -4.10
C LYS A 362 17.38 24.00 -4.01
N ARG A 363 17.69 23.36 -5.15
CA ARG A 363 18.03 21.93 -5.23
C ARG A 363 19.28 21.64 -4.38
N LEU A 364 19.14 20.84 -3.34
CA LEU A 364 20.27 20.31 -2.57
C LEU A 364 20.75 19.00 -3.23
N GLY A 365 22.07 18.84 -3.27
CA GLY A 365 22.79 17.91 -4.15
C GLY A 365 22.53 16.41 -3.99
N SER A 366 23.07 15.71 -4.98
CA SER A 366 23.11 14.26 -5.26
C SER A 366 23.56 13.35 -4.10
N GLY A 367 22.83 13.34 -2.98
CA GLY A 367 22.95 12.30 -1.96
C GLY A 367 22.07 11.11 -2.33
N THR A 368 22.57 10.19 -3.15
CA THR A 368 21.94 8.90 -3.45
C THR A 368 21.65 8.15 -2.14
N ILE A 369 20.40 7.69 -1.97
CA ILE A 369 20.09 6.72 -0.92
C ILE A 369 20.76 5.40 -1.30
N SER A 370 21.72 4.98 -0.50
CA SER A 370 22.12 3.58 -0.42
C SER A 370 21.04 2.87 0.41
N LEU A 371 20.26 2.04 -0.28
CA LEU A 371 19.42 1.05 0.39
C LEU A 371 20.34 -0.02 0.99
N PRO A 372 19.94 -0.66 2.11
CA PRO A 372 20.76 -1.70 2.71
C PRO A 372 21.13 -2.77 1.69
N ASP A 373 22.40 -3.14 1.66
CA ASP A 373 22.88 -4.23 0.80
C ASP A 373 22.64 -5.61 1.46
N GLU A 374 22.28 -5.62 2.74
CA GLU A 374 21.90 -6.80 3.52
C GLU A 374 20.47 -6.68 4.07
N ASP A 375 19.85 -7.81 4.40
CA ASP A 375 18.53 -7.82 5.03
C ASP A 375 18.62 -7.34 6.48
N THR A 376 18.27 -6.08 6.72
CA THR A 376 18.21 -5.52 8.07
C THR A 376 16.91 -5.87 8.81
N ALA A 377 16.02 -6.62 8.17
CA ALA A 377 14.74 -7.03 8.72
C ALA A 377 14.84 -8.41 9.38
N GLU A 378 15.48 -8.49 10.56
CA GLU A 378 15.62 -9.73 11.36
C GLU A 378 14.26 -10.42 11.59
N GLU A 379 13.16 -9.66 11.65
CA GLU A 379 11.82 -10.21 11.85
C GLU A 379 11.41 -11.21 10.77
N ARG A 380 11.96 -11.09 9.55
CA ARG A 380 11.59 -11.92 8.40
C ARG A 380 12.02 -13.38 8.59
N GLN A 381 13.10 -13.61 9.32
CA GLN A 381 13.66 -14.95 9.54
C GLN A 381 12.72 -15.87 10.33
N HIS A 382 11.78 -15.30 11.10
CA HIS A 382 10.77 -16.07 11.84
C HIS A 382 9.68 -16.70 10.96
N PHE A 383 9.60 -16.32 9.68
CA PHE A 383 8.55 -16.76 8.79
C PHE A 383 9.08 -17.74 7.75
N LEU A 384 8.48 -18.92 7.68
CA LEU A 384 8.87 -20.00 6.76
C LEU A 384 9.10 -19.54 5.32
N PHE A 385 8.20 -18.70 4.78
CA PHE A 385 8.27 -18.24 3.39
C PHE A 385 9.21 -17.04 3.15
N TYR A 386 10.00 -16.68 4.16
CA TYR A 386 10.96 -15.57 4.14
C TYR A 386 12.37 -15.98 4.59
N GLN A 387 12.61 -17.28 4.85
CA GLN A 387 13.87 -17.78 5.40
C GLN A 387 15.05 -17.63 4.42
N ASP A 388 14.78 -17.63 3.11
CA ASP A 388 15.79 -17.58 2.08
C ASP A 388 15.93 -16.14 1.54
N GLU A 389 16.79 -15.32 2.15
CA GLU A 389 17.03 -13.92 1.76
C GLU A 389 15.73 -13.06 1.74
N GLY A 390 14.81 -13.35 2.67
CA GLY A 390 13.51 -12.70 2.75
C GLY A 390 12.46 -13.28 1.80
N GLY A 391 12.73 -14.41 1.14
CA GLY A 391 11.80 -15.15 0.28
C GLY A 391 11.85 -16.66 0.49
N LEU A 392 11.35 -17.40 -0.50
CA LEU A 392 11.30 -18.85 -0.55
C LEU A 392 12.15 -19.34 -1.74
N ARG A 393 13.30 -19.95 -1.45
CA ARG A 393 14.20 -20.48 -2.49
C ARG A 393 13.58 -21.68 -3.18
N ALA A 394 13.68 -21.69 -4.50
CA ALA A 394 13.28 -22.81 -5.33
C ALA A 394 14.07 -24.08 -4.96
N THR A 395 13.42 -25.22 -5.14
CA THR A 395 13.99 -26.53 -4.84
C THR A 395 13.55 -27.56 -5.87
N ASP A 396 14.40 -28.53 -6.15
CA ASP A 396 14.08 -29.62 -7.06
C ASP A 396 13.33 -30.77 -6.36
N GLU A 397 13.11 -31.91 -7.04
CA GLU A 397 12.39 -33.05 -6.44
C GLU A 397 13.17 -33.75 -5.32
N LEU A 398 14.48 -33.50 -5.20
CA LEU A 398 15.32 -33.99 -4.10
C LEU A 398 15.39 -32.95 -2.95
N ASN A 399 14.62 -31.87 -3.04
CA ASN A 399 14.68 -30.70 -2.17
C ASN A 399 16.04 -29.97 -2.18
N GLU A 400 16.83 -30.13 -3.24
CA GLU A 400 18.09 -29.40 -3.40
C GLU A 400 17.82 -27.99 -3.92
N ASN A 401 18.61 -27.03 -3.43
CA ASN A 401 18.46 -25.62 -3.75
C ASN A 401 18.66 -25.32 -5.23
N MET A 402 17.68 -24.65 -5.82
CA MET A 402 17.76 -24.13 -7.19
C MET A 402 18.09 -22.63 -7.19
N ASP A 403 18.21 -22.07 -8.40
CA ASP A 403 18.60 -20.67 -8.63
C ASP A 403 17.54 -19.61 -8.23
N PRO A 404 16.23 -19.75 -8.54
CA PRO A 404 15.29 -18.67 -8.25
C PRO A 404 14.89 -18.59 -6.78
N ILE A 405 14.68 -17.37 -6.28
CA ILE A 405 14.02 -17.07 -5.01
C ILE A 405 12.67 -16.42 -5.30
N TYR A 406 11.61 -16.95 -4.68
CA TYR A 406 10.24 -16.47 -4.82
C TYR A 406 9.82 -15.62 -3.62
N TYR A 407 9.28 -14.44 -3.88
CA TYR A 407 8.65 -13.59 -2.87
C TYR A 407 7.14 -13.65 -3.05
N LEU A 408 6.45 -14.28 -2.10
CA LEU A 408 5.04 -14.67 -2.23
C LEU A 408 4.17 -13.99 -1.17
N GLY A 409 3.03 -13.42 -1.57
CA GLY A 409 2.08 -12.86 -0.63
C GLY A 409 0.71 -12.60 -1.24
N ILE A 410 -0.35 -12.84 -0.46
CA ILE A 410 -1.73 -12.56 -0.85
C ILE A 410 -2.04 -11.09 -0.57
N ILE A 411 -2.39 -10.35 -1.63
CA ILE A 411 -2.66 -8.92 -1.62
C ILE A 411 -4.13 -8.59 -1.91
N ASP A 412 -4.54 -7.35 -1.63
CA ASP A 412 -5.87 -6.81 -1.91
C ASP A 412 -7.06 -7.53 -1.21
N ILE A 413 -6.83 -8.01 0.01
CA ILE A 413 -7.81 -8.74 0.84
C ILE A 413 -8.93 -7.90 1.47
N LEU A 414 -9.09 -6.63 1.05
CA LEU A 414 -10.08 -5.69 1.61
C LEU A 414 -11.28 -5.45 0.70
N THR A 415 -11.48 -6.29 -0.32
CA THR A 415 -12.60 -6.19 -1.27
C THR A 415 -13.73 -7.17 -0.89
N PRO A 416 -14.73 -6.76 -0.10
CA PRO A 416 -15.87 -7.61 0.22
C PRO A 416 -16.79 -7.81 -0.98
N TYR A 417 -17.39 -8.99 -1.07
CA TYR A 417 -18.46 -9.29 -2.03
C TYR A 417 -19.77 -8.59 -1.66
N ASN A 418 -19.92 -7.33 -2.11
CA ASN A 418 -21.13 -6.53 -1.88
C ASN A 418 -22.09 -6.57 -3.09
N SER A 419 -23.34 -6.11 -2.93
CA SER A 419 -24.38 -6.13 -3.96
C SER A 419 -24.01 -5.45 -5.29
N LEU A 420 -23.11 -4.46 -5.27
CA LEU A 420 -22.55 -3.83 -6.48
C LEU A 420 -21.63 -4.79 -7.27
N LYS A 421 -20.90 -5.67 -6.58
CA LYS A 421 -20.09 -6.73 -7.19
C LYS A 421 -20.95 -7.87 -7.69
N LYS A 422 -22.08 -8.16 -7.02
CA LYS A 422 -23.12 -9.08 -7.55
C LYS A 422 -23.70 -8.57 -8.87
N LEU A 423 -23.90 -7.25 -9.00
CA LEU A 423 -24.33 -6.62 -10.23
C LEU A 423 -23.22 -6.73 -11.30
N GLU A 424 -21.96 -6.38 -10.99
CA GLU A 424 -20.83 -6.56 -11.92
C GLU A 424 -20.68 -8.01 -12.41
N HIS A 425 -20.86 -9.00 -11.52
CA HIS A 425 -20.90 -10.43 -11.85
C HIS A 425 -22.04 -10.75 -12.82
N PHE A 426 -23.24 -10.25 -12.54
CA PHE A 426 -24.41 -10.46 -13.39
C PHE A 426 -24.22 -9.88 -14.80
N TRP A 427 -23.71 -8.65 -14.92
CA TRP A 427 -23.48 -8.02 -16.22
C TRP A 427 -22.33 -8.66 -17.01
N LYS A 428 -21.23 -9.05 -16.35
CA LYS A 428 -20.10 -9.70 -17.03
C LYS A 428 -20.39 -11.16 -17.40
N GLY A 429 -21.22 -11.85 -16.63
CA GLY A 429 -21.68 -13.20 -16.94
C GLY A 429 -22.66 -13.29 -18.13
N LEU A 430 -23.16 -12.15 -18.63
CA LEU A 430 -24.00 -12.09 -19.84
C LEU A 430 -23.20 -12.03 -21.15
N SER A 431 -21.90 -11.71 -21.09
CA SER A 431 -21.05 -11.52 -22.28
C SER A 431 -19.85 -12.47 -22.34
N ALA A 432 -19.54 -13.19 -21.26
CA ALA A 432 -18.43 -14.12 -21.18
C ALA A 432 -18.77 -15.29 -20.22
N ASP A 433 -18.07 -16.41 -20.41
CA ASP A 433 -18.23 -17.64 -19.64
C ASP A 433 -18.09 -17.39 -18.12
N ARG A 434 -19.15 -17.70 -17.37
CA ARG A 434 -19.44 -17.16 -16.02
C ARG A 434 -18.40 -17.54 -14.97
N HIS A 435 -17.68 -18.64 -15.16
CA HIS A 435 -16.63 -19.11 -14.24
C HIS A 435 -15.24 -18.51 -14.50
N LYS A 436 -15.04 -17.85 -15.64
CA LYS A 436 -13.71 -17.35 -16.09
C LYS A 436 -13.47 -15.87 -15.77
N ILE A 437 -14.51 -15.16 -15.32
CA ILE A 437 -14.45 -13.75 -14.92
C ILE A 437 -14.00 -13.59 -13.45
N SER A 438 -13.25 -12.53 -13.13
CA SER A 438 -12.79 -12.28 -11.74
C SER A 438 -13.93 -12.22 -10.72
N PRO A 439 -15.08 -11.55 -10.98
CA PRO A 439 -16.11 -11.42 -9.97
C PRO A 439 -17.05 -12.62 -9.92
N VAL A 440 -16.62 -13.75 -9.37
CA VAL A 440 -17.49 -14.90 -9.03
C VAL A 440 -17.81 -14.89 -7.52
N PRO A 441 -18.79 -15.68 -7.03
CA PRO A 441 -19.03 -15.84 -5.60
C PRO A 441 -17.72 -16.18 -4.85
N PRO A 442 -17.53 -15.72 -3.60
CA PRO A 442 -16.28 -15.92 -2.86
C PRO A 442 -15.82 -17.38 -2.74
N GLU A 443 -16.78 -18.31 -2.64
CA GLU A 443 -16.50 -19.75 -2.59
C GLU A 443 -15.87 -20.25 -3.90
N GLU A 444 -16.55 -20.02 -5.03
CA GLU A 444 -16.01 -20.29 -6.37
C GLU A 444 -14.68 -19.57 -6.64
N TYR A 445 -14.55 -18.33 -6.17
CA TYR A 445 -13.32 -17.55 -6.30
C TYR A 445 -12.16 -18.24 -5.58
N GLY A 446 -12.38 -18.61 -4.32
CA GLY A 446 -11.36 -19.22 -3.47
C GLY A 446 -10.94 -20.59 -3.97
N ASP A 447 -11.87 -21.40 -4.48
CA ASP A 447 -11.59 -22.71 -5.04
C ASP A 447 -10.81 -22.60 -6.35
N ARG A 448 -11.24 -21.70 -7.25
CA ARG A 448 -10.51 -21.42 -8.50
C ARG A 448 -9.11 -20.89 -8.24
N PHE A 449 -8.98 -19.92 -7.32
CA PHE A 449 -7.69 -19.36 -6.92
C PHE A 449 -6.76 -20.47 -6.41
N PHE A 450 -7.24 -21.28 -5.47
CA PHE A 450 -6.46 -22.38 -4.89
C PHE A 450 -6.07 -23.44 -5.93
N ALA A 451 -7.02 -23.83 -6.79
CA ALA A 451 -6.77 -24.79 -7.87
C ALA A 451 -5.74 -24.28 -8.89
N PHE A 452 -5.75 -22.97 -9.19
CA PHE A 452 -4.73 -22.36 -10.05
C PHE A 452 -3.37 -22.35 -9.37
N MET A 453 -3.29 -21.94 -8.09
CA MET A 453 -2.03 -21.97 -7.34
C MET A 453 -1.41 -23.37 -7.29
N LYS A 454 -2.22 -24.42 -7.08
CA LYS A 454 -1.73 -25.80 -7.16
C LYS A 454 -1.24 -26.19 -8.56
N ALA A 455 -1.94 -25.74 -9.60
CA ALA A 455 -1.60 -26.10 -10.98
C ALA A 455 -0.31 -25.45 -11.47
N ILE A 456 0.05 -24.27 -10.98
CA ILE A 456 1.29 -23.57 -11.36
C ILE A 456 2.52 -24.00 -10.57
N MET A 457 2.38 -24.89 -9.59
CA MET A 457 3.52 -25.51 -8.89
C MET A 457 4.03 -26.71 -9.68
N ARG A 458 5.34 -26.99 -9.55
CA ARG A 458 5.98 -28.17 -10.13
C ARG A 458 5.22 -29.45 -9.78
N GLY A 459 4.99 -30.30 -10.79
CA GLY A 459 4.19 -31.52 -10.66
C GLY A 459 2.66 -31.30 -10.69
N GLY A 460 2.20 -30.05 -10.82
CA GLY A 460 0.79 -29.72 -11.07
C GLY A 460 0.38 -29.92 -12.53
N GLU A 461 -0.92 -29.79 -12.78
CA GLU A 461 -1.53 -29.94 -14.13
C GLU A 461 -1.13 -28.83 -15.14
N GLY A 462 -0.37 -27.83 -14.69
CA GLY A 462 -0.01 -26.67 -15.49
C GLY A 462 -1.15 -25.65 -15.61
N GLY A 463 -0.79 -24.38 -15.80
CA GLY A 463 -1.77 -23.30 -15.96
C GLY A 463 -2.56 -23.35 -17.28
N GLY A 464 -2.15 -24.18 -18.24
CA GLY A 464 -2.74 -24.29 -19.58
C GLY A 464 -4.23 -24.61 -19.56
N ARG A 465 -4.69 -25.45 -18.63
CA ARG A 465 -6.12 -25.82 -18.47
C ARG A 465 -7.05 -24.65 -18.13
N PHE A 466 -6.50 -23.51 -17.70
CA PHE A 466 -7.26 -22.30 -17.37
C PHE A 466 -7.41 -21.34 -18.56
N LYS A 467 -6.73 -21.60 -19.69
CA LYS A 467 -6.96 -20.87 -20.93
C LYS A 467 -8.38 -21.16 -21.42
N ALA A 468 -9.05 -20.14 -21.94
CA ALA A 468 -10.24 -20.37 -22.75
C ALA A 468 -9.78 -20.96 -24.09
N GLU A 469 -10.52 -21.96 -24.58
CA GLU A 469 -10.42 -22.39 -25.98
C GLU A 469 -10.67 -21.24 -26.95
#